data_AF-A0A725K6X9-F1
#
_entry.id   AF-A0A725K6X9-F1
#
_cell.length_a   1.000
_cell.length_b   1.000
_cell.length_c   1.000
_cell.angle_alpha   90.00
_cell.angle_beta   90.00
_cell.angle_gamma   90.00
#
_symmetry.space_group_name_H-M   'P 1'
#
loop_
_entity.id
_entity.type
_entity.pdbx_description
1 polymer ?
#
loop_
_entity_poly.entity_id
_entity_poly.type
_entity_poly.pdbx_seq_one_letter_code
_entity_poly.pdbx_strand_id
1 'polypeptide(L)' 'MPLIVEFTCELPNGVHARPASHVETLCNTFTSQIEWHNLRTDRKGSAKSALALIGTDTL' A
#
# COMPACT_ATOMS: atom_id res chain seq x y z
N MET A 1 11.52 7.70 -14.06
CA MET A 1 11.24 8.65 -12.96
C MET A 1 9.93 8.21 -12.31
N PRO A 2 9.88 7.98 -10.99
CA PRO A 2 8.64 7.61 -10.32
C PRO A 2 7.72 8.84 -10.18
N LEU A 3 6.41 8.61 -10.26
CA LEU A 3 5.41 9.57 -9.80
C LEU A 3 5.14 9.30 -8.31
N ILE A 4 5.24 10.32 -7.47
CA ILE A 4 4.98 10.21 -6.03
C ILE A 4 3.62 10.85 -5.75
N VAL A 5 2.77 10.12 -5.02
CA VAL A 5 1.46 10.61 -4.56
C VAL A 5 1.39 10.38 -3.06
N GLU A 6 1.34 11.47 -2.31
CA GLU A 6 1.17 11.44 -0.86
C GLU A 6 -0.31 11.61 -0.50
N PHE A 7 -0.78 10.85 0.48
CA PHE A 7 -2.15 10.90 0.96
C PHE A 7 -2.22 10.49 2.43
N THR A 8 -3.33 10.83 3.09
CA THR A 8 -3.65 10.36 4.44
C THR A 8 -4.60 9.18 4.34
N CYS A 9 -4.30 8.07 5.03
CA CYS A 9 -5.22 6.95 5.12
C CYS A 9 -6.37 7.30 6.08
N GLU A 10 -7.58 7.41 5.55
CA GLU A 10 -8.79 7.77 6.34
C GLU A 10 -9.53 6.55 6.91
N LEU A 11 -9.04 5.33 6.64
CA LEU A 11 -9.67 4.12 7.14
C LEU A 11 -9.50 4.04 8.66
N PRO A 12 -10.59 3.89 9.44
CA PRO A 12 -10.52 3.94 10.91
C PRO A 12 -9.71 2.80 11.54
N ASN A 13 -9.52 1.70 10.81
CA ASN A 13 -8.70 0.55 11.21
C ASN A 13 -7.49 0.35 10.28
N GLY A 14 -7.17 1.38 9.50
CA GLY A 14 -6.11 1.35 8.50
C GLY A 14 -6.26 0.25 7.43
N VAL A 15 -5.13 -0.12 6.85
CA VAL A 15 -4.99 -1.08 5.75
C VAL A 15 -4.69 -2.47 6.32
N HIS A 16 -5.73 -3.09 6.87
CA HIS A 16 -5.72 -4.51 7.26
C HIS A 16 -6.00 -5.42 6.05
N ALA A 17 -6.22 -6.73 6.28
CA ALA A 17 -6.32 -7.73 5.21
C ALA A 17 -7.29 -7.37 4.06
N ARG A 18 -8.49 -6.86 4.38
CA ARG A 18 -9.50 -6.55 3.36
C ARG A 18 -9.08 -5.38 2.44
N PRO A 19 -8.74 -4.18 2.95
CA PRO A 19 -8.21 -3.10 2.13
C PRO A 19 -6.91 -3.49 1.38
N ALA A 20 -6.00 -4.22 2.03
CA ALA A 20 -4.74 -4.64 1.40
C ALA A 20 -4.98 -5.53 0.16
N SER A 21 -5.88 -6.52 0.24
CA SER A 21 -6.24 -7.36 -0.90
C SER A 21 -6.92 -6.58 -2.03
N HIS A 22 -7.69 -5.54 -1.70
CA HIS A 22 -8.29 -4.67 -2.72
C HIS A 22 -7.21 -3.87 -3.48
N VAL A 23 -6.26 -3.27 -2.75
CA VAL A 23 -5.12 -2.54 -3.34
C VAL A 23 -4.25 -3.48 -4.19
N GLU A 24 -3.93 -4.67 -3.67
CA GLU A 24 -3.17 -5.69 -4.41
C GLU A 24 -3.84 -6.07 -5.72
N THR A 25 -5.14 -6.36 -5.69
CA THR A 25 -5.90 -6.76 -6.89
C THR A 25 -5.87 -5.66 -7.94
N LEU A 26 -6.11 -4.40 -7.54
CA LEU A 26 -6.08 -3.26 -8.44
C LEU A 26 -4.66 -3.00 -8.97
N CYS A 27 -3.64 -3.02 -8.11
CA CYS A 27 -2.26 -2.75 -8.51
C CYS A 27 -1.74 -3.81 -9.49
N ASN A 28 -2.18 -5.06 -9.38
CA ASN A 28 -1.81 -6.14 -10.30
C ASN A 28 -2.41 -5.98 -11.72
N THR A 29 -3.35 -5.07 -11.96
CA THR A 29 -3.80 -4.76 -13.33
C THR A 29 -2.83 -3.88 -14.10
N PHE A 30 -1.86 -3.26 -13.42
CA PHE A 30 -0.85 -2.40 -14.03
C PHE A 30 0.47 -3.15 -14.23
N THR A 31 1.22 -2.80 -15.27
CA THR A 31 2.55 -3.35 -15.53
C THR A 31 3.65 -2.63 -14.73
N SER A 32 3.38 -1.41 -14.25
CA SER A 32 4.33 -0.61 -13.47
C SER A 32 4.70 -1.25 -12.12
N GLN A 33 5.87 -0.88 -11.61
CA GLN A 33 6.22 -1.09 -10.21
C GLN A 33 5.47 -0.06 -9.38
N ILE A 34 4.81 -0.49 -8.30
CA ILE A 34 4.05 0.38 -7.40
C ILE A 34 4.53 0.09 -5.98
N GLU A 35 5.22 1.06 -5.38
CA GLU A 35 5.72 0.99 -3.99
C GLU A 35 4.74 1.74 -3.08
N TRP A 36 4.38 1.11 -1.97
CA TRP A 36 3.66 1.72 -0.86
C TRP A 36 4.65 2.09 0.23
N HIS A 37 4.63 3.35 0.67
CA HIS A 37 5.50 3.86 1.72
C HIS A 37 4.66 4.46 2.83
N ASN A 38 4.71 3.86 4.02
CA ASN A 38 4.11 4.45 5.20
C ASN A 38 5.09 5.46 5.81
N LEU A 39 4.81 6.76 5.60
CA LEU A 39 5.66 7.84 6.08
C LEU A 39 5.74 7.94 7.62
N ARG A 40 4.78 7.38 8.36
CA ARG A 40 4.80 7.35 9.84
C ARG A 40 5.87 6.39 10.37
N THR A 41 6.07 5.26 9.71
CA THR A 41 6.93 4.16 10.17
C THR A 41 8.18 3.98 9.30
N ASP A 42 8.27 4.73 8.21
CA ASP A 42 9.26 4.59 7.14
C ASP A 42 9.28 3.20 6.47
N ARG A 43 8.25 2.37 6.71
CA ARG A 43 8.15 1.02 6.13
C ARG A 43 7.64 1.08 4.70
N LYS A 44 8.21 0.22 3.86
CA LYS A 44 7.90 0.12 2.44
C LYS A 44 7.52 -1.29 2.03
N GLY A 45 6.64 -1.41 1.05
CA GLY A 45 6.20 -2.68 0.51
C GLY A 45 5.68 -2.55 -0.91
N SER A 46 5.71 -3.64 -1.68
CA SER A 46 5.06 -3.66 -2.99
C SER A 46 3.55 -3.54 -2.83
N ALA A 47 2.92 -2.58 -3.50
CA ALA A 47 1.46 -2.46 -3.51
C ALA A 47 0.77 -3.62 -4.26
N LYS A 48 1.55 -4.46 -4.95
CA LYS A 48 1.11 -5.69 -5.61
C LYS A 48 1.17 -6.94 -4.71
N SER A 49 1.45 -6.77 -3.43
CA SER A 49 1.42 -7.85 -2.44
C SER A 49 0.65 -7.41 -1.20
N ALA A 50 -0.48 -8.06 -0.92
CA ALA A 50 -1.29 -7.76 0.27
C ALA A 50 -0.49 -7.98 1.56
N LEU A 51 0.36 -9.02 1.60
CA LEU A 51 1.24 -9.29 2.75
C LEU A 51 2.28 -8.17 2.94
N ALA A 52 2.88 -7.67 1.86
CA ALA A 52 3.81 -6.55 1.95
C ALA A 52 3.12 -5.26 2.44
N LEU A 53 1.90 -4.99 1.94
CA LEU A 53 1.08 -3.85 2.39
C LEU A 53 0.76 -3.92 3.88
N ILE A 54 0.28 -5.07 4.38
CA ILE A 54 0.01 -5.27 5.81
C ILE A 54 1.29 -5.07 6.63
N GLY A 55 2.43 -5.55 6.12
CA GLY A 55 3.75 -5.37 6.75
C GLY A 55 4.22 -3.91 6.86
N THR A 56 3.62 -2.97 6.12
CA THR A 56 3.93 -1.53 6.24
C THR A 56 3.35 -0.89 7.51
N ASP A 57 2.51 -1.61 8.26
CA ASP A 57 1.92 -1.14 9.52
C ASP A 57 1.12 0.15 9.33
N THR A 58 0.35 0.22 8.24
CA THR A 58 -0.62 1.28 7.97
C THR A 58 -1.95 0.96 8.68
N LEU A 59 -1.89 0.50 9.93
CA LEU A 59 -3.05 0.30 10.82
C LEU A 59 -3.38 1.59 11.58
#